data_AF-A0A832TG77-F1
#
_entry.id   AF-A0A832TG77-F1
#
_cell.length_a   1.000
_cell.length_b   1.000
_cell.length_c   1.000
_cell.angle_alpha   90.00
_cell.angle_beta   90.00
_cell.angle_gamma   90.00
#
_symmetry.space_group_name_H-M   'P 1'
#
loop_
_entity.id
_entity.type
_entity.pdbx_description
1 polymer ?
#
loop_
_entity_poly.entity_id
_entity_poly.type
_entity_poly.pdbx_seq_one_letter_code
_entity_poly.pdbx_strand_id
1 'polypeptide(L)'
;MKEADELLFRGDVVQACEKYYKAAEEAIKILSYKNSIKTILKVNQIGHWNSKLYFDYIDELEKIYPDIRTLWISAWILHVEGFHEGRLTKENVLILKNDIKRLVRLI
;
A
#
# COMPACT_ATOMS: atom_id res chain seq x y z
N MET A 1 10.07 0.75 4.24
CA MET A 1 10.54 -0.18 3.18
C MET A 1 11.76 -1.00 3.59
N LYS A 2 12.80 -0.42 4.21
CA LYS A 2 14.03 -1.15 4.59
C LYS A 2 13.78 -2.46 5.37
N GLU A 3 12.92 -2.41 6.39
CA GLU A 3 12.51 -3.59 7.17
C GLU A 3 11.90 -4.70 6.30
N ALA A 4 11.03 -4.35 5.35
CA ALA A 4 10.40 -5.29 4.43
C ALA A 4 11.43 -5.97 3.50
N ASP A 5 12.43 -5.21 3.02
CA ASP A 5 13.51 -5.75 2.21
C ASP A 5 14.39 -6.72 3.03
N GLU A 6 14.67 -6.42 4.30
CA GLU A 6 15.44 -7.29 5.21
C GLU A 6 14.71 -8.62 5.52
N LEU A 7 13.40 -8.55 5.80
CA LEU A 7 12.57 -9.74 6.01
C LEU A 7 12.55 -10.63 4.77
N LEU A 8 12.32 -10.03 3.59
CA LEU A 8 12.30 -10.76 2.32
C LEU A 8 13.67 -11.40 2.01
N PHE A 9 14.76 -10.70 2.33
CA PHE A 9 16.11 -11.23 2.17
C PHE A 9 16.31 -12.50 3.00
N ARG A 10 15.88 -12.48 4.28
CA ARG A 10 15.95 -13.62 5.21
C ARG A 10 14.98 -14.76 4.91
N GLY A 11 14.07 -14.57 3.94
CA GLY A 11 13.09 -15.58 3.54
C GLY A 11 11.77 -15.51 4.31
N ASP A 12 11.58 -14.49 5.16
CA ASP A 12 10.31 -14.26 5.84
C ASP A 12 9.35 -13.50 4.92
N VAL A 13 8.77 -14.25 3.97
CA VAL A 13 7.94 -13.70 2.89
C VAL A 13 6.64 -13.12 3.44
N VAL A 14 5.98 -13.81 4.38
CA VAL A 14 4.70 -13.39 4.97
C VAL A 14 4.85 -12.05 5.70
N GLN A 15 5.88 -11.90 6.55
CA GLN A 15 6.10 -10.64 7.25
C GLN A 15 6.58 -9.53 6.30
N ALA A 16 7.38 -9.87 5.28
CA ALA A 16 7.76 -8.90 4.27
C ALA A 16 6.55 -8.31 3.54
N CYS A 17 5.58 -9.14 3.15
CA CYS A 17 4.32 -8.73 2.54
C CYS A 17 3.56 -7.70 3.40
N GLU A 18 3.41 -7.97 4.70
CA GLU A 18 2.77 -7.04 5.64
C GLU A 18 3.48 -5.69 5.69
N LYS A 19 4.81 -5.70 5.75
CA LYS A 19 5.62 -4.46 5.84
C LYS A 19 5.61 -3.66 4.54
N TYR A 20 5.54 -4.32 3.38
CA TYR A 20 5.33 -3.61 2.11
C TYR A 20 3.93 -2.99 2.03
N TYR A 21 2.89 -3.71 2.46
CA TYR A 21 1.53 -3.18 2.52
C TYR A 21 1.44 -1.95 3.44
N LYS A 22 2.00 -2.02 4.65
CA LYS A 22 2.05 -0.87 5.58
C LYS A 22 2.79 0.34 5.00
N ALA A 23 3.87 0.11 4.23
CA ALA A 23 4.55 1.19 3.54
C ALA A 23 3.66 1.85 2.46
N ALA A 24 2.84 1.07 1.77
CA ALA A 24 1.85 1.58 0.82
C ALA A 24 0.73 2.36 1.52
N GLU A 25 0.20 1.84 2.63
CA GLU A 25 -0.80 2.53 3.45
C GLU A 25 -0.33 3.92 3.87
N GLU A 26 0.88 4.01 4.43
CA GLU A 26 1.45 5.30 4.85
C GLU A 26 1.67 6.25 3.67
N ALA A 27 2.11 5.74 2.51
CA ALA A 27 2.25 6.56 1.32
C ALA A 27 0.89 7.13 0.87
N ILE A 28 -0.18 6.33 0.85
CA ILE A 28 -1.52 6.81 0.52
C ILE A 28 -2.01 7.85 1.52
N LYS A 29 -1.78 7.67 2.82
CA LYS A 29 -2.12 8.68 3.83
C LYS A 29 -1.42 10.01 3.53
N ILE A 30 -0.12 9.98 3.33
CA ILE A 30 0.68 11.19 3.06
C ILE A 30 0.18 11.88 1.79
N LEU A 31 -0.01 11.15 0.68
CA LEU A 31 -0.52 11.70 -0.57
C LEU A 31 -1.91 12.29 -0.40
N SER A 32 -2.77 11.63 0.37
CA SER A 32 -4.10 12.13 0.69
C SER A 32 -4.02 13.49 1.37
N TYR A 33 -3.21 13.62 2.42
CA TYR A 33 -3.06 14.86 3.18
C TYR A 33 -2.44 15.97 2.32
N LYS A 34 -1.39 15.64 1.56
CA LYS A 34 -0.69 16.58 0.66
C LYS A 34 -1.61 17.19 -0.40
N ASN A 35 -2.60 16.43 -0.87
CA ASN A 35 -3.53 16.88 -1.91
C ASN A 35 -4.88 17.35 -1.37
N SER A 36 -5.04 17.45 -0.05
CA SER A 36 -6.28 17.89 0.61
C SER A 36 -7.53 17.17 0.08
N ILE A 37 -7.43 15.86 -0.19
CA ILE A 37 -8.55 15.12 -0.79
C ILE A 37 -9.75 15.09 0.15
N LYS A 38 -10.95 15.23 -0.41
CA LYS A 38 -12.16 15.52 0.38
C LYS A 38 -12.50 14.39 1.34
N THR A 39 -12.19 13.15 0.97
CA THR A 39 -12.43 11.96 1.80
C THR A 39 -11.67 12.02 3.13
N ILE A 40 -10.61 12.84 3.30
CA ILE A 40 -9.93 12.99 4.62
C ILE A 40 -10.89 13.46 5.71
N LEU A 41 -11.89 14.26 5.34
CA LEU A 41 -12.93 14.71 6.27
C LEU A 41 -13.72 13.53 6.85
N LYS A 42 -13.88 12.43 6.10
CA LYS A 42 -14.52 11.19 6.59
C LYS A 42 -13.64 10.47 7.61
N VAL A 43 -12.32 10.38 7.40
CA VAL A 43 -11.40 9.80 8.39
C VAL A 43 -11.38 10.60 9.68
N ASN A 44 -11.39 11.92 9.59
CA ASN A 44 -11.43 12.79 10.78
C ASN A 44 -12.74 12.62 11.57
N GLN A 45 -13.83 12.19 10.94
CA GLN A 45 -15.10 11.87 11.60
C GLN A 45 -15.13 10.46 12.19
N ILE A 46 -14.55 9.48 11.51
CA ILE A 46 -14.57 8.06 11.90
C ILE A 46 -13.45 7.72 12.90
N GLY A 47 -12.43 8.56 13.00
CA GLY A 47 -11.32 8.45 13.97
C GLY A 47 -10.25 7.40 13.61
N HIS A 48 -10.44 6.65 12.52
CA HIS A 48 -9.48 5.64 12.05
C HIS A 48 -9.59 5.40 10.54
N TRP A 49 -8.49 4.93 9.94
CA TRP A 49 -8.45 4.44 8.56
C TRP A 49 -8.92 2.98 8.54
N ASN A 50 -9.74 2.61 7.55
CA ASN A 50 -10.10 1.20 7.31
C ASN A 50 -9.92 0.84 5.84
N SER A 51 -9.84 -0.46 5.54
CA SER A 51 -9.57 -1.01 4.20
C SER A 51 -10.53 -0.50 3.13
N LYS A 52 -11.80 -0.30 3.46
CA LYS A 52 -12.82 0.24 2.53
C LYS A 52 -12.54 1.70 2.16
N LEU A 53 -12.13 2.52 3.13
CA LEU A 53 -11.83 3.92 2.90
C LEU A 53 -10.61 4.12 1.99
N TYR A 54 -9.63 3.21 1.98
CA TYR A 54 -8.49 3.31 1.07
C TYR A 54 -8.88 3.37 -0.39
N PHE A 55 -9.83 2.56 -0.84
CA PHE A 55 -10.27 2.62 -2.25
C PHE A 55 -10.96 3.95 -2.59
N ASP A 56 -11.75 4.52 -1.69
CA ASP A 56 -12.31 5.87 -1.87
C ASP A 56 -11.19 6.93 -2.05
N TYR A 57 -10.11 6.84 -1.28
CA TYR A 57 -8.95 7.73 -1.40
C TYR A 57 -8.22 7.54 -2.72
N ILE A 58 -8.02 6.29 -3.13
CA ILE A 58 -7.40 5.96 -4.42
C ILE A 58 -8.22 6.54 -5.57
N ASP A 59 -9.55 6.46 -5.53
CA ASP A 59 -10.42 7.02 -6.57
C ASP A 59 -10.25 8.54 -6.74
N GLU A 60 -10.00 9.27 -5.65
CA GLU A 60 -9.66 10.69 -5.72
C GLU A 60 -8.21 10.94 -6.17
N LEU A 61 -7.26 10.18 -5.63
CA LEU A 61 -5.84 10.34 -5.96
C LEU A 61 -5.52 9.96 -7.41
N GLU A 62 -6.26 9.04 -8.02
CA GLU A 62 -6.09 8.65 -9.43
C GLU A 62 -6.23 9.83 -10.39
N LYS A 63 -7.02 10.84 -10.01
CA LYS A 63 -7.20 12.07 -10.80
C LYS A 63 -5.95 12.96 -10.81
N ILE A 64 -5.02 12.71 -9.89
CA ILE A 64 -3.80 13.51 -9.66
C ILE A 64 -2.56 12.69 -10.03
N TYR A 65 -2.55 11.40 -9.66
CA TYR A 65 -1.49 10.45 -9.89
C TYR A 65 -2.02 9.31 -10.75
N PRO A 66 -1.81 9.36 -12.07
CA PRO A 66 -2.17 8.25 -12.95
C PRO A 66 -1.51 6.95 -12.47
N ASP A 67 -2.25 5.84 -12.58
CA ASP A 67 -1.85 4.48 -12.20
C ASP A 67 -1.79 4.20 -10.70
N ILE A 68 -2.12 5.16 -9.82
CA ILE A 68 -2.03 4.93 -8.36
C ILE A 68 -2.93 3.79 -7.90
N ARG A 69 -4.08 3.57 -8.56
CA ARG A 69 -4.94 2.40 -8.33
C ARG A 69 -4.21 1.10 -8.61
N THR A 70 -3.48 1.02 -9.72
CA THR A 70 -2.71 -0.17 -10.08
C THR A 70 -1.65 -0.46 -9.02
N LEU A 71 -0.95 0.57 -8.54
CA LEU A 71 0.03 0.44 -7.46
C LEU A 71 -0.62 -0.04 -6.16
N TRP A 72 -1.81 0.48 -5.84
CA TRP A 72 -2.57 0.07 -4.67
C TRP A 72 -3.09 -1.37 -4.77
N ILE A 73 -3.50 -1.82 -5.96
CA ILE A 73 -3.89 -3.22 -6.19
C ILE A 73 -2.73 -4.16 -5.89
N SER A 74 -1.50 -3.82 -6.31
CA SER A 74 -0.31 -4.60 -5.95
C SER A 74 -0.09 -4.66 -4.43
N ALA A 75 -0.33 -3.56 -3.71
CA ALA A 75 -0.30 -3.54 -2.24
C ALA A 75 -1.40 -4.41 -1.62
N TRP A 76 -2.60 -4.37 -2.16
CA TRP A 76 -3.72 -5.18 -1.72
C TRP A 76 -3.47 -6.68 -1.90
N ILE A 77 -2.85 -7.08 -3.02
CA ILE A 77 -2.42 -8.46 -3.26
C ILE A 77 -1.38 -8.89 -2.21
N LEU A 78 -0.38 -8.05 -1.91
CA LEU A 78 0.59 -8.34 -0.83
C LEU A 78 -0.12 -8.53 0.52
N HIS A 79 -1.15 -7.75 0.82
CA HIS A 79 -1.91 -7.87 2.05
C HIS A 79 -2.72 -9.18 2.12
N VAL A 80 -3.56 -9.43 1.12
CA VAL A 80 -4.48 -10.57 1.12
C VAL A 80 -3.72 -11.86 0.81
N GLU A 81 -3.17 -11.96 -0.39
CA GLU A 81 -2.52 -13.18 -0.87
C GLU A 81 -1.20 -13.44 -0.15
N GLY A 82 -0.50 -12.39 0.26
CA GLY A 82 0.82 -12.50 0.88
C GLY A 82 0.79 -12.69 2.40
N PHE A 83 0.12 -11.79 3.11
CA PHE A 83 0.13 -11.79 4.57
C PHE A 83 -0.96 -12.68 5.19
N HIS A 84 -2.22 -12.52 4.77
CA HIS A 84 -3.32 -13.31 5.35
C HIS A 84 -3.33 -14.76 4.86
N GLU A 85 -3.11 -14.97 3.57
CA GLU A 85 -3.24 -16.28 2.95
C GLU A 85 -1.90 -17.02 2.81
N GLY A 86 -0.77 -16.30 2.91
CA GLY A 86 0.57 -16.88 2.80
C GLY A 86 0.86 -17.57 1.45
N ARG A 87 0.15 -17.19 0.39
CA ARG A 87 0.20 -17.86 -0.93
C ARG A 87 1.29 -17.34 -1.86
N LEU A 88 1.85 -16.16 -1.58
CA LEU A 88 2.87 -15.55 -2.43
C LEU A 88 4.26 -16.14 -2.22
N THR A 89 4.98 -16.40 -3.31
CA THR A 89 6.40 -16.74 -3.26
C THR A 89 7.27 -15.49 -3.18
N LYS A 90 8.56 -15.67 -2.84
CA LYS A 90 9.55 -14.58 -2.84
C LYS A 90 9.62 -13.87 -4.19
N GLU A 91 9.52 -14.61 -5.30
CA GLU A 91 9.53 -14.10 -6.66
C GLU A 91 8.30 -13.22 -6.94
N ASN A 92 7.11 -13.65 -6.51
CA ASN A 92 5.91 -12.82 -6.61
C ASN A 92 6.09 -11.49 -5.86
N VAL A 93 6.64 -11.55 -4.64
CA VAL A 93 6.88 -10.35 -3.82
C VAL A 93 7.95 -9.44 -4.43
N LEU A 94 8.99 -9.99 -5.07
CA LEU A 94 9.99 -9.19 -5.79
C LEU A 94 9.40 -8.38 -6.95
N ILE A 95 8.36 -8.89 -7.60
CA ILE A 95 7.62 -8.19 -8.65
C ILE A 95 6.76 -7.09 -8.02
N LEU A 96 5.87 -7.48 -7.10
CA LEU A 96 4.88 -6.57 -6.49
C LEU A 96 5.54 -5.43 -5.69
N LYS A 97 6.69 -5.69 -5.04
CA LYS A 97 7.37 -4.63 -4.28
C LYS A 97 7.84 -3.47 -5.15
N ASN A 98 8.04 -3.67 -6.45
CA ASN A 98 8.45 -2.59 -7.35
C ASN A 98 7.34 -1.54 -7.50
N ASP A 99 6.08 -1.97 -7.49
CA ASP A 99 4.95 -1.04 -7.46
C ASP A 99 4.88 -0.28 -6.13
N ILE A 100 5.20 -0.93 -5.02
CA ILE A 100 5.29 -0.25 -3.72
C ILE A 100 6.42 0.78 -3.71
N LYS A 101 7.57 0.46 -4.32
CA LYS A 101 8.66 1.43 -4.52
C LYS A 101 8.23 2.61 -5.37
N ARG A 102 7.47 2.38 -6.44
CA ARG A 102 6.93 3.46 -7.29
C ARG A 102 5.97 4.35 -6.49
N LEU A 103 5.07 3.75 -5.71
CA LEU A 103 4.13 4.47 -4.85
C LEU A 103 4.84 5.33 -3.81
N VAL A 104 5.82 4.77 -3.10
CA VAL A 104 6.61 5.47 -2.09
C VAL A 104 7.50 6.57 -2.69
N ARG A 105 7.77 6.58 -4.01
CA ARG A 105 8.48 7.69 -4.67
C ARG A 105 7.59 8.91 -4.98
N LEU A 106 6.28 8.79 -4.82
CA LEU A 106 5.34 9.91 -5.07
C LEU A 106 5.27 10.90 -3.89
N ILE A 107 5.69 10.48 -2.70
CA ILE A 107 5.67 11.31 -1.48
C ILE A 107 6.89 12.24 -1.43
#